data_AF-A0AAE1TJH8-F1
#
_entry.id   AF-A0AAE1TJH8-F1
#
_cell.length_a   1.000
_cell.length_b   1.000
_cell.length_c   1.000
_cell.angle_alpha   90.00
_cell.angle_beta   90.00
_cell.angle_gamma   90.00
#
_symmetry.space_group_name_H-M   'P 1'
#
loop_
_entity.id
_entity.type
_entity.pdbx_description
1 polymer ?
#
loop_
_entity_poly.entity_id
_entity_poly.type
_entity_poly.pdbx_seq_one_letter_code
_entity_poly.pdbx_strand_id
1 'polypeptide(L)'
;MKRLLMEMVVVMVMVMKGVTADLTLNTTPEGFDVTFNGDKIFQHTSDNPLVWLGYGVANFSELHGNFEFEDDLQLKVPLQNFNVVVLEADLIQLDLTTDYDSTLSFLLTLAWTGASRLDVNSNLQYSGSNSYNRIWVSVWAEEEERVWGAGEQYTYLNLRGRHFPIWTTEQG
;
A
#
# COMPACT_ATOMS: atom_id res chain seq x y z
N MET A 1 -31.02 -5.80 -7.88
CA MET A 1 -29.79 -5.00 -8.14
C MET A 1 -28.60 -5.82 -7.68
N LYS A 2 -27.73 -6.27 -8.59
CA LYS A 2 -26.46 -6.89 -8.22
C LYS A 2 -25.56 -5.78 -7.68
N ARG A 3 -25.27 -5.76 -6.37
CA ARG A 3 -24.17 -4.95 -5.82
C ARG A 3 -22.89 -5.46 -6.49
N LEU A 4 -22.27 -4.67 -7.36
CA LEU A 4 -20.87 -4.88 -7.70
C LEU A 4 -20.11 -4.66 -6.39
N LEU A 5 -19.57 -5.73 -5.80
CA LEU A 5 -18.49 -5.58 -4.82
C LEU A 5 -17.31 -5.05 -5.62
N MET A 6 -16.94 -3.79 -5.39
CA MET A 6 -15.72 -3.25 -5.96
C MET A 6 -14.57 -3.84 -5.13
N GLU A 7 -13.88 -4.82 -5.69
CA GLU A 7 -12.72 -5.44 -5.06
C GLU A 7 -11.50 -4.55 -5.29
N MET A 8 -11.01 -3.91 -4.23
CA MET A 8 -9.74 -3.21 -4.26
C MET A 8 -8.67 -4.14 -3.68
N VAL A 9 -7.78 -4.59 -4.55
CA VAL A 9 -6.70 -5.53 -4.22
C VAL A 9 -5.37 -4.85 -4.53
N VAL A 10 -4.50 -4.81 -3.53
CA VAL A 10 -3.09 -4.47 -3.65
C VAL A 10 -2.32 -5.76 -3.49
N VAL A 11 -1.49 -6.07 -4.48
CA VAL A 11 -0.50 -7.14 -4.40
C VAL A 11 0.87 -6.47 -4.48
N MET A 12 1.67 -6.63 -3.43
CA MET A 12 3.04 -6.16 -3.39
C MET A 12 3.95 -7.35 -3.07
N VAL A 13 5.02 -7.48 -3.85
CA VAL A 13 6.07 -8.49 -3.62
C VAL A 13 7.35 -7.75 -3.31
N MET A 14 7.88 -7.95 -2.11
CA MET A 14 9.18 -7.43 -1.71
C MET A 14 10.22 -8.54 -1.80
N VAL A 15 11.33 -8.27 -2.49
CA VAL A 15 12.48 -9.18 -2.56
C VAL A 15 13.66 -8.55 -1.82
N MET A 16 14.16 -9.25 -0.81
CA MET A 16 15.23 -8.77 0.07
C MET A 16 16.41 -9.73 0.09
N LYS A 17 17.61 -9.22 0.35
CA LYS A 17 18.80 -10.05 0.52
C LYS A 17 18.75 -10.72 1.89
N GLY A 18 18.64 -12.05 1.94
CA GLY A 18 18.61 -12.80 3.19
C GLY A 18 19.07 -14.24 3.01
N VAL A 19 19.65 -14.82 4.07
CA VAL A 19 20.06 -16.23 4.12
C VAL A 19 18.96 -17.10 4.76
N THR A 20 18.16 -16.51 5.64
CA THR A 20 16.96 -17.08 6.27
C THR A 20 15.85 -16.04 6.25
N ALA A 21 14.59 -16.44 6.08
CA ALA A 21 13.48 -15.50 6.20
C ALA A 21 13.04 -15.37 7.64
N ASP A 22 13.05 -14.13 8.12
CA ASP A 22 12.54 -13.78 9.44
C ASP A 22 11.66 -12.56 9.30
N LEU A 23 10.35 -12.73 9.52
CA LEU A 23 9.41 -11.63 9.64
C LEU A 23 9.16 -11.39 11.14
N THR A 24 9.60 -10.24 11.63
CA THR A 24 9.37 -9.83 13.00
C THR A 24 8.28 -8.77 13.05
N LEU A 25 7.29 -8.97 13.90
CA LEU A 25 6.24 -7.99 14.19
C LEU A 25 6.38 -7.49 15.62
N ASN A 26 6.62 -6.19 15.77
CA ASN A 26 6.66 -5.53 17.07
C ASN A 26 5.39 -4.67 17.23
N THR A 27 4.50 -5.10 18.11
CA THR A 27 3.22 -4.41 18.36
C THR A 27 3.27 -3.65 19.69
N THR A 28 2.73 -2.44 19.68
CA THR A 28 2.51 -1.55 20.83
C THR A 28 1.04 -1.14 20.86
N PRO A 29 0.51 -0.59 21.96
CA PRO A 29 -0.84 -0.01 21.96
C PRO A 29 -1.04 1.07 20.91
N GLU A 30 0.02 1.79 20.52
CA GLU A 30 -0.02 2.94 19.62
C GLU A 30 0.23 2.59 18.15
N GLY A 31 0.59 1.33 17.84
CA GLY A 31 0.97 0.95 16.49
C GLY A 31 1.74 -0.37 16.38
N PHE A 32 2.28 -0.63 15.20
CA PHE A 32 3.15 -1.78 14.95
C PHE A 32 4.27 -1.46 13.94
N ASP A 33 5.38 -2.18 14.07
CA ASP A 33 6.47 -2.22 13.10
C ASP A 33 6.59 -3.64 12.53
N VAL A 34 6.71 -3.74 11.21
CA VAL A 34 7.02 -4.99 10.51
C VAL A 34 8.45 -4.92 9.99
N THR A 35 9.24 -5.93 10.30
CA THR A 35 10.63 -6.08 9.85
C THR A 35 10.76 -7.39 9.08
N PHE A 36 11.38 -7.38 7.91
CA PHE A 36 11.68 -8.59 7.14
C PHE A 36 13.19 -8.68 6.93
N ASN A 37 13.81 -9.78 7.37
CA ASN A 37 15.26 -10.00 7.28
C ASN A 37 16.13 -8.90 7.93
N GLY A 38 15.61 -8.25 8.97
CA GLY A 38 16.28 -7.16 9.67
C GLY A 38 15.99 -5.76 9.11
N ASP A 39 15.36 -5.67 7.93
CA ASP A 39 14.96 -4.40 7.33
C ASP A 39 13.52 -4.06 7.73
N LYS A 40 13.30 -2.87 8.31
CA LYS A 40 11.95 -2.39 8.59
C LYS A 40 11.25 -2.07 7.27
N ILE A 41 10.06 -2.65 7.07
CA ILE A 41 9.29 -2.50 5.83
C ILE A 41 8.03 -1.66 6.02
N PHE A 42 7.37 -1.82 7.16
CA PHE A 42 6.14 -1.11 7.47
C PHE A 42 6.22 -0.57 8.87
N GLN A 43 5.68 0.64 9.01
CA GLN A 43 5.35 1.23 10.29
C GLN A 43 3.92 1.72 10.20
N HIS A 44 3.18 1.48 11.27
CA HIS A 44 1.83 1.99 11.45
C HIS A 44 1.74 2.65 12.82
N THR A 45 1.22 3.87 12.87
CA THR A 45 0.69 4.49 14.08
C THR A 45 -0.59 5.24 13.77
N SER A 46 -1.33 5.69 14.79
CA SER A 46 -2.51 6.53 14.59
C SER A 46 -2.19 7.86 13.89
N ASP A 47 -0.99 8.40 14.12
CA ASP A 47 -0.52 9.67 13.54
C ASP A 47 0.16 9.48 12.17
N ASN A 48 0.73 8.30 11.93
CA ASN A 48 1.30 7.91 10.64
C ASN A 48 0.73 6.54 10.19
N PRO A 49 -0.52 6.54 9.68
CA PRO A 49 -1.18 5.33 9.22
C PRO A 49 -0.40 4.62 8.11
N LEU A 50 -0.46 3.30 8.10
CA LEU A 50 0.13 2.51 7.01
C LEU A 50 -0.67 2.67 5.70
N VAL A 51 -1.99 2.80 5.80
CA VAL A 51 -2.92 2.81 4.66
C VAL A 51 -3.91 3.96 4.77
N TRP A 52 -4.17 4.61 3.64
CA TRP A 52 -5.30 5.51 3.45
C TRP A 52 -6.16 5.01 2.32
N LEU A 53 -7.47 5.16 2.47
CA LEU A 53 -8.44 4.89 1.41
C LEU A 53 -9.14 6.18 1.01
N GLY A 54 -9.59 6.26 -0.23
CA GLY A 54 -10.22 7.49 -0.70
C GLY A 54 -11.17 7.27 -1.85
N TYR A 55 -11.85 8.35 -2.20
CA TYR A 55 -12.70 8.45 -3.35
C TYR A 55 -12.32 9.70 -4.15
N GLY A 56 -12.24 9.57 -5.46
CA GLY A 56 -12.04 10.68 -6.38
C GLY A 56 -12.52 10.37 -7.78
N VAL A 57 -12.64 11.43 -8.57
CA VAL A 57 -12.94 11.34 -10.00
C VAL A 57 -11.66 11.65 -10.75
N ALA A 58 -11.17 10.66 -11.49
CA ALA A 58 -10.00 10.88 -12.34
C ALA A 58 -10.47 11.52 -13.65
N ASN A 59 -9.85 12.62 -14.01
CA ASN A 59 -10.03 13.30 -15.28
C ASN A 59 -8.82 13.01 -16.15
N PHE A 60 -9.11 12.64 -17.40
CA PHE A 60 -8.10 12.29 -18.38
C PHE A 60 -8.38 13.09 -19.63
N SER A 61 -7.36 13.78 -20.14
CA SER A 61 -7.39 14.31 -21.49
C SER A 61 -6.29 13.63 -22.30
N GLU A 62 -6.58 13.36 -23.57
CA GLU A 62 -5.63 12.82 -24.52
C GLU A 62 -5.53 13.78 -25.69
N LEU A 63 -4.30 14.08 -26.10
CA LEU A 63 -4.02 14.88 -27.28
C LEU A 63 -2.77 14.34 -27.98
N HIS A 64 -2.98 13.59 -29.06
CA HIS A 64 -1.93 12.98 -29.89
C HIS A 64 -0.97 12.08 -29.10
N GLY A 65 -1.52 11.17 -28.28
CA GLY A 65 -0.72 10.23 -27.49
C GLY A 65 -0.17 10.81 -26.18
N ASN A 66 -0.30 12.12 -25.98
CA ASN A 66 0.00 12.79 -24.72
C ASN A 66 -1.23 12.75 -23.81
N PHE A 67 -1.02 12.32 -22.58
CA PHE A 67 -2.08 12.23 -21.59
C PHE A 67 -1.83 13.23 -20.47
N GLU A 68 -2.85 14.02 -20.16
CA GLU A 68 -2.90 14.83 -18.96
C GLU A 68 -3.84 14.18 -17.96
N PHE A 69 -3.37 14.05 -16.73
CA PHE A 69 -4.09 13.41 -15.63
C PHE A 69 -4.31 14.42 -14.52
N GLU A 70 -5.57 14.56 -14.11
CA GLU A 70 -5.93 15.30 -12.91
C GLU A 70 -6.79 14.39 -12.04
N ASP A 71 -6.42 14.26 -10.77
CA ASP A 71 -7.22 13.51 -9.80
C ASP A 71 -8.00 14.50 -8.94
N ASP A 72 -9.32 14.59 -9.18
CA ASP A 72 -10.23 15.35 -8.32
C ASP A 72 -10.54 14.50 -7.08
N LEU A 73 -9.65 14.61 -6.10
CA LEU A 73 -9.72 13.87 -4.84
C LEU A 73 -10.79 14.46 -3.93
N GLN A 74 -11.86 13.68 -3.70
CA GLN A 74 -13.02 14.10 -2.91
C GLN A 74 -12.91 13.67 -1.44
N LEU A 75 -12.27 12.52 -1.18
CA LEU A 75 -12.13 11.95 0.14
C LEU A 75 -10.79 11.23 0.28
N LYS A 76 -10.11 11.44 1.40
CA LYS A 76 -8.95 10.65 1.83
C LYS A 76 -9.05 10.39 3.33
N VAL A 77 -9.23 9.12 3.70
CA VAL A 77 -9.47 8.65 5.06
C VAL A 77 -8.27 7.84 5.53
N PRO A 78 -7.67 8.18 6.67
CA PRO A 78 -6.65 7.34 7.30
C PRO A 78 -7.28 6.11 7.97
N LEU A 79 -6.65 4.95 7.79
CA LEU A 79 -6.99 3.76 8.58
C LEU A 79 -6.08 3.75 9.82
N GLN A 80 -6.52 4.40 10.90
CA GLN A 80 -5.72 4.66 12.11
C GLN A 80 -5.79 3.54 13.15
N ASN A 81 -6.85 2.73 13.06
CA ASN A 81 -7.09 1.63 13.99
C ASN A 81 -6.54 0.36 13.39
N PHE A 82 -6.02 -0.53 14.23
CA PHE A 82 -5.48 -1.80 13.76
C PHE A 82 -5.78 -2.95 14.71
N ASN A 83 -5.82 -4.14 14.15
CA ASN A 83 -5.76 -5.40 14.88
C ASN A 83 -4.82 -6.36 14.16
N VAL A 84 -4.02 -7.09 14.94
CA VAL A 84 -3.04 -8.04 14.43
C VAL A 84 -3.51 -9.45 14.75
N VAL A 85 -3.48 -10.33 13.74
CA VAL A 85 -3.71 -11.76 13.92
C VAL A 85 -2.57 -12.53 13.27
N VAL A 86 -1.85 -13.31 14.08
CA VAL A 86 -0.91 -14.32 13.58
C VAL A 86 -1.72 -15.57 13.26
N LEU A 87 -1.84 -15.90 11.97
CA LEU A 87 -2.62 -17.06 11.51
C LEU A 87 -1.78 -18.33 11.55
N GLU A 88 -0.54 -18.25 11.07
CA GLU A 88 0.45 -19.32 11.05
C GLU A 88 1.86 -18.76 11.32
N ALA A 89 2.87 -19.62 11.36
CA ALA A 89 4.25 -19.20 11.61
C ALA A 89 4.79 -18.25 10.53
N ASP A 90 4.29 -18.39 9.29
CA ASP A 90 4.68 -17.64 8.09
C ASP A 90 3.55 -16.82 7.47
N LEU A 91 2.47 -16.57 8.24
CA LEU A 91 1.28 -15.89 7.78
C LEU A 91 0.70 -14.96 8.86
N ILE A 92 0.79 -13.65 8.62
CA ILE A 92 0.24 -12.62 9.50
C ILE A 92 -0.86 -11.86 8.75
N GLN A 93 -1.94 -11.53 9.45
CA GLN A 93 -2.99 -10.64 8.96
C GLN A 93 -3.03 -9.37 9.82
N LEU A 94 -3.03 -8.23 9.15
CA LEU A 94 -3.22 -6.90 9.73
C LEU A 94 -4.59 -6.40 9.28
N ASP A 95 -5.49 -6.18 10.21
CA ASP A 95 -6.80 -5.59 9.95
C ASP A 95 -6.73 -4.09 10.27
N LEU A 96 -6.83 -3.25 9.24
CA LEU A 96 -6.77 -1.80 9.36
C LEU A 96 -8.17 -1.20 9.18
N THR A 97 -8.58 -0.36 10.12
CA THR A 97 -9.92 0.23 10.15
C THR A 97 -9.86 1.72 10.49
N THR A 98 -11.01 2.41 10.47
CA THR A 98 -11.12 3.84 10.72
C THR A 98 -12.40 4.16 11.48
N ASP A 99 -12.36 5.16 12.35
CA ASP A 99 -13.54 5.65 13.05
C ASP A 99 -14.50 6.43 12.13
N TYR A 100 -14.02 6.84 10.95
CA TYR A 100 -14.82 7.55 9.96
C TYR A 100 -15.93 6.67 9.34
N ASP A 101 -15.68 5.38 9.20
CA ASP A 101 -16.57 4.42 8.54
C ASP A 101 -16.43 3.04 9.18
N SER A 102 -17.31 2.75 10.14
CA SER A 102 -17.31 1.49 10.88
C SER A 102 -17.67 0.26 10.03
N THR A 103 -18.07 0.46 8.77
CA THR A 103 -18.38 -0.63 7.82
C THR A 103 -17.18 -1.04 6.98
N LEU A 104 -16.01 -0.44 7.24
CA LEU A 104 -14.78 -0.57 6.49
C LEU A 104 -13.72 -1.36 7.28
N SER A 105 -13.21 -2.42 6.67
CA SER A 105 -12.02 -3.14 7.12
C SER A 105 -11.11 -3.42 5.92
N PHE A 106 -9.83 -3.09 6.06
CA PHE A 106 -8.82 -3.35 5.05
C PHE A 106 -7.81 -4.35 5.60
N LEU A 107 -7.90 -5.58 5.10
CA LEU A 107 -7.04 -6.66 5.50
C LEU A 107 -5.77 -6.66 4.66
N LEU A 108 -4.61 -6.63 5.31
CA LEU A 108 -3.32 -6.93 4.71
C LEU A 108 -2.83 -8.29 5.21
N THR A 109 -2.65 -9.23 4.30
CA THR A 109 -2.07 -10.54 4.56
C THR A 109 -0.61 -10.53 4.15
N LEU A 110 0.28 -10.75 5.11
CA LEU A 110 1.72 -10.88 4.96
C LEU A 110 2.08 -12.37 4.99
N ALA A 111 2.56 -12.90 3.87
CA ALA A 111 3.00 -14.28 3.75
C ALA A 111 4.43 -14.31 3.23
N TRP A 112 5.29 -15.18 3.75
CA TRP A 112 6.67 -15.27 3.25
C TRP A 112 7.05 -16.71 2.96
N THR A 113 7.75 -16.90 1.84
CA THR A 113 8.20 -18.23 1.40
C THR A 113 9.70 -18.21 1.10
N GLY A 114 10.44 -19.05 1.83
CA GLY A 114 11.90 -19.07 1.73
C GLY A 114 12.53 -17.73 2.16
N ALA A 115 13.85 -17.59 1.98
CA ALA A 115 14.62 -16.56 2.68
C ALA A 115 14.53 -15.11 2.16
N SER A 116 13.85 -14.85 1.04
CA SER A 116 14.04 -13.60 0.30
C SER A 116 12.77 -12.92 -0.20
N ARG A 117 11.59 -13.51 0.00
CA ARG A 117 10.36 -13.00 -0.57
C ARG A 117 9.26 -12.85 0.48
N LEU A 118 8.74 -11.63 0.56
CA LEU A 118 7.51 -11.32 1.28
C LEU A 118 6.42 -10.97 0.28
N ASP A 119 5.32 -11.72 0.33
CA ASP A 119 4.09 -11.48 -0.40
C ASP A 119 3.11 -10.72 0.51
N VAL A 120 2.65 -9.56 0.04
CA VAL A 120 1.70 -8.69 0.72
C VAL A 120 0.45 -8.61 -0.16
N ASN A 121 -0.66 -9.18 0.33
CA ASN A 121 -1.93 -9.19 -0.37
C ASN A 121 -2.96 -8.41 0.42
N SER A 122 -3.83 -7.66 -0.25
CA SER A 122 -4.92 -6.95 0.41
C SER A 122 -6.31 -7.45 0.07
N ASN A 123 -7.23 -7.29 1.01
CA ASN A 123 -8.65 -7.48 0.79
C ASN A 123 -9.44 -6.35 1.46
N LEU A 124 -10.25 -5.66 0.68
CA LEU A 124 -11.18 -4.66 1.18
C LEU A 124 -12.52 -5.31 1.56
N GLN A 125 -12.82 -5.36 2.85
CA GLN A 125 -14.14 -5.72 3.37
C GLN A 125 -14.95 -4.46 3.62
N TYR A 126 -15.94 -4.23 2.76
CA TYR A 126 -16.73 -3.00 2.81
C TYR A 126 -18.21 -3.26 2.51
N SER A 127 -19.10 -2.69 3.34
CA SER A 127 -20.55 -2.86 3.20
C SER A 127 -21.37 -1.56 3.16
N GLY A 128 -20.70 -0.41 3.27
CA GLY A 128 -21.31 0.91 3.21
C GLY A 128 -21.67 1.38 1.80
N SER A 129 -22.03 2.66 1.67
CA SER A 129 -22.51 3.28 0.43
C SER A 129 -21.47 4.13 -0.32
N ASN A 130 -20.34 4.46 0.30
CA ASN A 130 -19.27 5.20 -0.36
C ASN A 130 -18.54 4.30 -1.37
N SER A 131 -17.77 4.87 -2.29
CA SER A 131 -17.00 4.09 -3.27
C SER A 131 -15.52 4.37 -3.10
N TYR A 132 -14.80 3.54 -2.34
CA TYR A 132 -13.35 3.73 -2.16
C TYR A 132 -12.59 3.25 -3.40
N ASN A 133 -12.20 4.17 -4.29
CA ASN A 133 -11.49 3.88 -5.54
C ASN A 133 -10.05 4.44 -5.58
N ARG A 134 -9.50 4.82 -4.42
CA ARG A 134 -8.11 5.25 -4.25
C ARG A 134 -7.52 4.56 -3.03
N ILE A 135 -6.23 4.24 -3.11
CA ILE A 135 -5.45 3.68 -2.01
C ILE A 135 -4.07 4.31 -1.99
N TRP A 136 -3.58 4.60 -0.79
CA TRP A 136 -2.20 4.96 -0.50
C TRP A 136 -1.65 3.97 0.51
N VAL A 137 -0.47 3.43 0.25
CA VAL A 137 0.26 2.53 1.16
C VAL A 137 1.62 3.13 1.41
N SER A 138 1.99 3.30 2.68
CA SER A 138 3.33 3.72 3.08
C SER A 138 4.26 2.53 3.16
N VAL A 139 5.48 2.69 2.66
CA VAL A 139 6.59 1.77 2.89
C VAL A 139 7.62 2.53 3.69
N TRP A 140 8.20 1.90 4.72
CA TRP A 140 9.27 2.51 5.51
C TRP A 140 10.47 2.81 4.60
N ALA A 141 11.11 3.95 4.84
CA ALA A 141 12.27 4.37 4.08
C ALA A 141 13.22 5.19 4.96
N GLU A 142 14.52 5.02 4.78
CA GLU A 142 15.54 5.84 5.47
C GLU A 142 15.80 7.14 4.69
N GLU A 143 16.31 8.19 5.33
CA GLU A 143 16.50 9.51 4.69
C GLU A 143 17.45 9.43 3.48
N GLU A 144 18.55 8.70 3.62
CA GLU A 144 19.60 8.54 2.62
C GLU A 144 19.33 7.40 1.62
N GLU A 145 18.22 6.69 1.77
CA GLU A 145 17.86 5.57 0.92
C GLU A 145 17.61 6.04 -0.53
N ARG A 146 18.11 5.25 -1.47
CA ARG A 146 17.97 5.49 -2.90
C ARG A 146 17.00 4.49 -3.49
N VAL A 147 16.12 4.99 -4.36
CA VAL A 147 15.09 4.18 -5.02
C VAL A 147 15.38 4.17 -6.51
N TRP A 148 15.32 3.01 -7.15
CA TRP A 148 15.56 2.81 -8.58
C TRP A 148 14.46 1.93 -9.18
N GLY A 149 14.39 1.87 -10.51
CA GLY A 149 13.42 1.04 -11.23
C GLY A 149 12.25 1.86 -11.76
N ALA A 150 11.02 1.46 -11.42
CA ALA A 150 9.78 2.03 -11.97
C ALA A 150 9.70 1.95 -13.51
N GLY A 151 10.22 0.87 -14.11
CA GLY A 151 10.28 0.69 -15.56
C GLY A 151 11.52 1.32 -16.19
N GLU A 152 11.38 1.84 -17.40
CA GLU A 152 12.46 2.54 -18.13
C GLU A 152 12.38 4.04 -17.87
N GLN A 153 13.38 4.57 -17.16
CA GLN A 153 13.44 5.97 -16.74
C GLN A 153 14.55 6.71 -17.48
N TYR A 154 14.22 7.81 -18.16
CA TYR A 154 15.15 8.55 -19.02
C TYR A 154 15.83 9.73 -18.31
N THR A 155 15.19 10.32 -17.30
CA THR A 155 15.66 11.56 -16.66
C THR A 155 16.41 11.32 -15.35
N TYR A 156 15.89 10.45 -14.49
CA TYR A 156 16.41 10.24 -13.14
C TYR A 156 16.65 8.77 -12.88
N LEU A 157 17.89 8.42 -12.54
CA LEU A 157 18.22 7.08 -12.06
C LEU A 157 17.76 6.89 -10.60
N ASN A 158 18.13 7.83 -9.71
CA ASN A 158 17.61 7.84 -8.33
C ASN A 158 16.27 8.58 -8.28
N LEU A 159 15.23 7.84 -7.92
CA LEU A 159 13.84 8.28 -7.85
C LEU A 159 13.50 8.96 -6.52
N ARG A 160 14.38 8.87 -5.51
CA ARG A 160 14.14 9.49 -4.20
C ARG A 160 13.88 11.00 -4.32
N GLY A 161 12.90 11.48 -3.56
CA GLY A 161 12.53 12.89 -3.49
C GLY A 161 11.62 13.38 -4.62
N ARG A 162 11.04 12.47 -5.40
CA ARG A 162 10.13 12.80 -6.51
C ARG A 162 8.95 11.83 -6.57
N HIS A 163 7.87 12.26 -7.23
CA HIS A 163 6.72 11.42 -7.54
C HIS A 163 6.82 10.95 -9.00
N PHE A 164 6.62 9.64 -9.22
CA PHE A 164 6.64 9.03 -10.55
C PHE A 164 5.29 8.34 -10.80
N PRO A 165 4.43 8.94 -11.65
CA PRO A 165 3.23 8.27 -12.12
C PRO A 165 3.60 7.02 -12.92
N ILE A 166 2.92 5.91 -12.66
CA ILE A 166 3.08 4.67 -13.43
C ILE A 166 1.91 4.55 -14.39
N TRP A 167 2.08 5.06 -15.60
CA TRP A 167 1.12 4.97 -16.69
C TRP A 167 1.85 4.95 -18.03
N THR A 168 1.48 4.01 -18.90
CA THR A 168 2.07 3.94 -20.24
C THR A 168 1.50 5.06 -21.12
N THR A 169 2.36 5.99 -21.51
CA THR A 169 2.07 7.07 -22.47
C THR A 169 3.05 6.98 -23.64
N GLU A 170 2.74 7.65 -24.76
CA GLU A 170 3.77 7.86 -25.78
C GLU A 170 4.89 8.73 -25.20
N GLN A 171 6.14 8.45 -25.56
CA GLN A 171 7.27 9.25 -25.08
C GLN A 171 7.28 10.61 -25.79
N GLY A 172 7.04 11.70 -25.05
CA GLY A 172 7.11 13.06 -25.61
C GLY A 172 6.49 14.13 -24.73
#